data_AF-A0AAJ6ZA95-F1
#
_entry.id   AF-A0AAJ6ZA95-F1
#
_cell.length_a   1.000
_cell.length_b   1.000
_cell.length_c   1.000
_cell.angle_alpha   90.00
_cell.angle_beta   90.00
_cell.angle_gamma   90.00
#
_symmetry.space_group_name_H-M   'P 1'
#
loop_
_entity.id
_entity.type
_entity.pdbx_description
1 polymer ?
#
loop_
_entity_poly.entity_id
_entity_poly.type
_entity_poly.pdbx_seq_one_letter_code
_entity_poly.pdbx_strand_id
1 'polypeptide(L)'
;MAHTYYYQDIDINDIPLCVLQYEDNVPGGDAPEELYDSPALGSPRTAQPKSPVHVPEDIGVGSLVEVATDVDQHYYGVVRWIGIIDDTATAGVELEESVCGLGDGSRGGAKLFSCAPGRALFVPLPLCRRDARFRDTPPPDRADMHQAQGYDQPDCPIVTGVVPPLSSLGTIAGKNRGIQGHHNSCYLDATLFAMFTFTSVFDALLYRPPEPEDSPHYSEVQRVLREEVVNPLRRHGYVRADRVMKLRTLLERLSDVPGLTSEEKDPEEFLNGLVAQILRAEPFLKLSSGQESYCYQVFVERDRKVTFPSVQCLVEQSFATSGVKLSEVPSTLIIQMPRFGKQYKSYERVLPTPHLDITDLIEGLPQQCVLCGALATWQCGPCQRNCEMDGSTLCDRCLRLSHPTTPRHKASPLKICEDMLDTPEPFDGPRVFMELFAVLCIETSHYVAFVKTGVGHDAPWCFFDSMADRKGERNGYNIPEIVPLPELGACLAREGACERQLPAYSKRLLSDAYMCFYRNHDVAMYR
;
A
#
# COMPACT_ATOMS: atom_id res chain seq x y z
N MET A 1 -38.88 35.39 -0.81
CA MET A 1 -37.62 35.74 -0.11
C MET A 1 -36.48 35.21 -0.95
N ALA A 2 -35.47 36.02 -1.23
CA ALA A 2 -34.26 35.63 -1.95
C ALA A 2 -33.09 36.37 -1.29
N HIS A 3 -31.98 35.67 -1.04
CA HIS A 3 -30.76 36.26 -0.50
C HIS A 3 -29.57 35.86 -1.36
N THR A 4 -29.14 36.80 -2.18
CA THR A 4 -27.84 36.78 -2.86
C THR A 4 -26.76 37.07 -1.83
N TYR A 5 -25.63 36.37 -1.89
CA TYR A 5 -24.39 36.79 -1.25
C TYR A 5 -23.24 36.79 -2.25
N TYR A 6 -22.26 37.65 -1.99
CA TYR A 6 -21.24 38.09 -2.94
C TYR A 6 -20.02 37.15 -2.97
N TYR A 7 -19.33 37.14 -4.12
CA TYR A 7 -17.90 36.81 -4.16
C TYR A 7 -17.10 37.96 -3.54
N GLN A 8 -15.98 37.65 -2.90
CA GLN A 8 -14.92 38.61 -2.60
C GLN A 8 -13.63 38.13 -3.23
N ASP A 9 -12.96 39.03 -3.95
CA ASP A 9 -11.61 38.81 -4.46
C ASP A 9 -10.60 38.81 -3.30
N ILE A 10 -9.49 38.06 -3.47
CA ILE A 10 -8.38 38.01 -2.52
C ILE A 10 -7.12 38.54 -3.22
N ASP A 11 -6.40 39.44 -2.54
CA ASP A 11 -5.21 40.10 -3.05
C ASP A 11 -4.00 39.13 -3.10
N ILE A 12 -3.05 39.39 -4.00
CA ILE A 12 -2.03 38.43 -4.44
C ILE A 12 -0.67 38.58 -3.74
N ASN A 13 -0.62 39.36 -2.65
CA ASN A 13 0.64 39.91 -2.11
C ASN A 13 1.15 39.28 -0.79
N ASP A 14 0.38 38.43 -0.11
CA ASP A 14 0.79 37.81 1.17
C ASP A 14 1.49 36.44 1.01
N ILE A 15 2.68 36.42 0.38
CA ILE A 15 3.57 35.23 0.34
C ILE A 15 4.99 35.61 0.78
N PRO A 16 5.39 35.33 2.04
CA PRO A 16 6.77 35.47 2.49
C PRO A 16 7.66 34.34 1.95
N LEU A 17 8.67 34.69 1.15
CA LEU A 17 9.68 33.75 0.63
C LEU A 17 10.83 33.54 1.63
N CYS A 18 11.22 32.28 1.84
CA CYS A 18 12.39 31.92 2.67
C CYS A 18 13.64 31.67 1.79
N VAL A 19 14.72 32.46 1.98
CA VAL A 19 16.03 32.19 1.35
C VAL A 19 17.18 32.58 2.30
N LEU A 20 17.99 31.58 2.67
CA LEU A 20 19.42 31.57 3.07
C LEU A 20 19.99 32.71 3.96
N GLN A 21 20.59 32.30 5.10
CA GLN A 21 22.00 32.60 5.43
C GLN A 21 22.51 31.73 6.59
N TYR A 22 23.71 31.17 6.46
CA TYR A 22 24.48 30.50 7.53
C TYR A 22 25.97 30.52 7.15
N GLU A 23 26.79 31.22 7.92
CA GLU A 23 28.26 31.13 7.92
C GLU A 23 28.77 31.21 9.38
N ASP A 24 29.77 30.37 9.67
CA ASP A 24 30.76 30.38 10.77
C ASP A 24 30.53 31.18 12.08
N ASN A 25 30.82 30.53 13.23
CA ASN A 25 32.10 30.72 13.94
C ASN A 25 32.29 29.80 15.17
N VAL A 26 33.56 29.50 15.53
CA VAL A 26 33.98 28.74 16.72
C VAL A 26 35.28 29.33 17.28
N PRO A 27 35.30 29.77 18.56
CA PRO A 27 36.24 29.22 19.57
C PRO A 27 35.64 29.19 21.01
N GLY A 28 36.26 28.65 22.07
CA GLY A 28 37.52 27.89 22.22
C GLY A 28 38.22 28.17 23.58
N GLY A 29 38.75 27.14 24.26
CA GLY A 29 39.47 27.21 25.56
C GLY A 29 38.57 27.29 26.81
N ASP A 30 39.01 26.93 28.03
CA ASP A 30 40.24 26.23 28.46
C ASP A 30 40.06 25.59 29.86
N ALA A 31 41.05 24.79 30.31
CA ALA A 31 41.09 24.07 31.62
C ALA A 31 41.76 24.95 32.74
N PRO A 32 42.19 24.48 33.96
CA PRO A 32 42.30 23.14 34.57
C PRO A 32 41.52 23.06 35.94
N GLU A 33 41.85 22.40 37.08
CA GLU A 33 43.08 21.74 37.61
C GLU A 33 42.79 20.68 38.72
N GLU A 34 43.71 20.48 39.68
CA GLU A 34 43.86 19.34 40.62
C GLU A 34 43.30 19.61 42.06
N LEU A 35 43.47 18.83 43.16
CA LEU A 35 44.46 17.81 43.60
C LEU A 35 43.94 16.93 44.78
N TYR A 36 44.61 15.77 45.02
CA TYR A 36 44.73 14.82 46.18
C TYR A 36 44.01 15.08 47.55
N ASP A 37 43.79 14.11 48.47
CA ASP A 37 44.65 12.98 48.89
C ASP A 37 43.90 11.80 49.60
N SER A 38 44.63 10.82 50.17
CA SER A 38 44.17 9.62 50.94
C SER A 38 45.24 9.23 52.00
N PRO A 39 45.20 8.07 52.71
CA PRO A 39 44.14 7.10 53.07
C PRO A 39 43.82 7.23 54.61
N ALA A 40 43.47 6.29 55.50
CA ALA A 40 43.15 4.83 55.60
C ALA A 40 42.21 4.65 56.86
N LEU A 41 42.02 3.54 57.61
CA LEU A 41 42.52 2.15 57.68
C LEU A 41 41.54 1.30 58.53
N GLY A 42 41.30 0.00 58.23
CA GLY A 42 40.73 -0.96 59.20
C GLY A 42 39.79 -2.05 58.63
N SER A 43 39.97 -3.31 59.06
CA SER A 43 39.08 -4.44 58.73
C SER A 43 39.10 -5.50 59.84
N PRO A 44 38.01 -6.26 60.05
CA PRO A 44 38.17 -7.70 59.88
C PRO A 44 36.97 -8.46 59.25
N ARG A 45 37.30 -9.30 58.26
CA ARG A 45 36.71 -10.63 57.95
C ARG A 45 35.21 -10.74 57.58
N THR A 46 34.99 -10.59 56.27
CA THR A 46 34.33 -11.59 55.39
C THR A 46 33.07 -12.34 55.86
N ALA A 47 31.95 -12.01 55.20
CA ALA A 47 31.03 -13.00 54.65
C ALA A 47 30.88 -12.76 53.13
N GLN A 48 30.69 -13.83 52.35
CA GLN A 48 30.41 -13.78 50.90
C GLN A 48 29.12 -14.59 50.61
N PRO A 49 28.47 -14.40 49.46
CA PRO A 49 27.98 -13.11 48.99
C PRO A 49 26.47 -13.18 48.70
N LYS A 50 25.75 -12.07 48.84
CA LYS A 50 24.48 -11.89 48.11
C LYS A 50 24.79 -11.14 46.82
N SER A 51 24.30 -11.66 45.70
CA SER A 51 24.49 -11.08 44.38
C SER A 51 24.03 -9.61 44.34
N PRO A 52 24.76 -8.71 43.68
CA PRO A 52 24.33 -7.31 43.55
C PRO A 52 23.01 -7.22 42.77
N VAL A 53 22.23 -6.18 43.06
CA VAL A 53 21.05 -5.83 42.26
C VAL A 53 21.55 -5.49 40.85
N HIS A 54 21.02 -6.19 39.84
CA HIS A 54 21.36 -5.94 38.44
C HIS A 54 20.75 -4.60 38.03
N VAL A 55 21.58 -3.57 37.90
CA VAL A 55 21.19 -2.30 37.28
C VAL A 55 20.93 -2.57 35.79
N PRO A 56 19.81 -2.12 35.21
CA PRO A 56 19.59 -2.21 33.77
C PRO A 56 20.65 -1.37 33.04
N GLU A 57 21.55 -2.01 32.31
CA GLU A 57 22.69 -1.35 31.66
C GLU A 57 22.28 -0.40 30.50
N ASP A 58 20.99 -0.42 30.11
CA ASP A 58 20.42 0.35 29.00
C ASP A 58 19.98 1.79 29.33
N ILE A 59 19.93 2.24 30.59
CA ILE A 59 19.41 3.58 30.94
C ILE A 59 20.46 4.40 31.71
N GLY A 60 21.14 5.28 30.98
CA GLY A 60 22.12 6.25 31.51
C GLY A 60 21.60 7.70 31.50
N VAL A 61 22.38 8.61 32.09
CA VAL A 61 22.12 10.06 31.98
C VAL A 61 22.22 10.49 30.51
N GLY A 62 21.23 11.27 30.05
CA GLY A 62 21.02 11.62 28.64
C GLY A 62 19.99 10.75 27.92
N SER A 63 19.57 9.62 28.49
CA SER A 63 18.55 8.76 27.86
C SER A 63 17.17 9.43 27.82
N LEU A 64 16.50 9.33 26.67
CA LEU A 64 15.06 9.60 26.54
C LEU A 64 14.28 8.43 27.15
N VAL A 65 13.37 8.72 28.08
CA VAL A 65 12.62 7.71 28.82
C VAL A 65 11.12 8.00 28.91
N GLU A 66 10.33 6.93 28.83
CA GLU A 66 8.95 6.90 29.31
C GLU A 66 8.94 6.42 30.78
N VAL A 67 8.03 7.01 31.57
CA VAL A 67 7.74 6.63 32.95
C VAL A 67 6.25 6.38 33.08
N ALA A 68 5.87 5.12 33.27
CA ALA A 68 4.49 4.74 33.53
C ALA A 68 4.14 4.95 35.01
N THR A 69 2.90 5.36 35.29
CA THR A 69 2.36 5.49 36.66
C THR A 69 1.15 4.59 36.88
N ASP A 70 0.77 4.39 38.14
CA ASP A 70 -0.31 3.48 38.58
C ASP A 70 -1.73 3.90 38.11
N VAL A 71 -1.84 4.92 37.24
CA VAL A 71 -3.10 5.53 36.77
C VAL A 71 -3.17 5.56 35.23
N ASP A 72 -2.45 4.67 34.56
CA ASP A 72 -2.24 4.60 33.09
C ASP A 72 -1.65 5.87 32.43
N GLN A 73 -1.37 6.93 33.19
CA GLN A 73 -0.69 8.11 32.68
C GLN A 73 0.81 7.83 32.52
N HIS A 74 1.33 8.11 31.32
CA HIS A 74 2.73 7.97 30.95
C HIS A 74 3.36 9.36 30.82
N TYR A 75 4.52 9.58 31.43
CA TYR A 75 5.29 10.82 31.32
C TYR A 75 6.58 10.58 30.54
N TYR A 76 6.92 11.51 29.64
CA TYR A 76 8.13 11.45 28.82
C TYR A 76 9.15 12.49 29.28
N GLY A 77 10.44 12.17 29.19
CA GLY A 77 11.50 13.08 29.60
C GLY A 77 12.91 12.56 29.37
N VAL A 78 13.90 13.35 29.79
CA VAL A 78 15.33 13.03 29.70
C VAL A 78 15.87 12.71 31.09
N VAL A 79 16.59 11.59 31.24
CA VAL A 79 17.32 11.28 32.48
C VAL A 79 18.45 12.31 32.66
N ARG A 80 18.34 13.17 33.67
CA ARG A 80 19.35 14.19 34.01
C ARG A 80 20.28 13.78 35.14
N TRP A 81 19.86 12.83 35.97
CA TRP A 81 20.60 12.35 37.13
C TRP A 81 20.33 10.87 37.38
N ILE A 82 21.32 10.14 37.90
CA ILE A 82 21.16 8.77 38.42
C ILE A 82 21.93 8.70 39.74
N GLY A 83 21.34 8.07 40.75
CA GLY A 83 22.01 7.76 42.01
C GLY A 83 21.19 6.81 42.88
N ILE A 84 21.66 6.56 44.09
CA ILE A 84 20.95 5.74 45.09
C ILE A 84 20.22 6.68 46.05
N ILE A 85 18.92 6.45 46.25
CA ILE A 85 18.11 7.12 47.27
C ILE A 85 17.33 6.04 48.01
N ASP A 86 17.36 6.04 49.33
CA ASP A 86 16.63 5.08 50.18
C ASP A 86 16.91 3.61 49.75
N ASP A 87 18.21 3.28 49.65
CA ASP A 87 18.80 2.03 49.10
C ASP A 87 18.34 1.62 47.68
N THR A 88 17.61 2.49 46.97
CA THR A 88 17.01 2.22 45.67
C THR A 88 17.69 3.04 44.57
N ALA A 89 18.14 2.35 43.51
CA ALA A 89 18.68 2.99 42.31
C ALA A 89 17.58 3.81 41.61
N THR A 90 17.79 5.13 41.52
CA THR A 90 16.76 6.13 41.19
C THR A 90 17.27 7.07 40.10
N ALA A 91 16.45 7.29 39.07
CA ALA A 91 16.66 8.31 38.05
C ALA A 91 15.97 9.62 38.45
N GLY A 92 16.65 10.74 38.19
CA GLY A 92 16.08 12.07 38.12
C GLY A 92 15.80 12.41 36.65
N VAL A 93 14.52 12.55 36.30
CA VAL A 93 14.05 12.79 34.94
C VAL A 93 13.52 14.22 34.83
N GLU A 94 13.95 14.94 33.79
CA GLU A 94 13.35 16.21 33.37
C GLU A 94 12.24 15.92 32.35
N LEU A 95 11.00 16.24 32.71
CA LEU A 95 9.81 15.98 31.88
C LEU A 95 9.62 17.01 30.74
N GLU A 96 9.01 16.55 29.64
CA GLU A 96 8.60 17.40 28.51
C GLU A 96 7.54 18.45 28.90
N GLU A 97 6.67 18.11 29.86
CA GLU A 97 5.60 18.96 30.38
C GLU A 97 5.80 19.28 31.87
N SER A 98 5.27 20.43 32.32
CA SER A 98 5.31 20.83 33.73
C SER A 98 4.08 20.30 34.48
N VAL A 99 4.28 19.37 35.40
CA VAL A 99 3.25 18.75 36.25
C VAL A 99 3.11 19.49 37.58
N CYS A 100 1.89 19.77 38.00
CA CYS A 100 1.61 20.46 39.25
C CYS A 100 2.09 19.63 40.46
N GLY A 101 2.92 20.22 41.32
CA GLY A 101 3.48 19.59 42.51
C GLY A 101 4.88 18.98 42.34
N LEU A 102 5.44 18.92 41.13
CA LEU A 102 6.83 18.51 40.90
C LEU A 102 7.85 19.65 41.08
N GLY A 103 9.12 19.27 41.30
CA GLY A 103 10.21 20.20 41.64
C GLY A 103 10.99 20.77 40.43
N ASP A 104 12.16 21.33 40.73
CA ASP A 104 13.12 21.96 39.81
C ASP A 104 14.47 21.19 39.70
N GLY A 105 14.50 19.97 40.25
CA GLY A 105 15.67 19.09 40.37
C GLY A 105 16.26 19.03 41.79
N SER A 106 15.67 19.76 42.75
CA SER A 106 16.07 19.75 44.16
C SER A 106 15.38 18.65 44.98
N ARG A 107 16.13 17.95 45.85
CA ARG A 107 15.61 16.96 46.82
C ARG A 107 16.48 16.98 48.09
N GLY A 108 15.83 16.94 49.26
CA GLY A 108 16.54 16.89 50.56
C GLY A 108 17.38 18.11 50.92
N GLY A 109 17.15 19.26 50.26
CA GLY A 109 17.97 20.48 50.42
C GLY A 109 19.19 20.56 49.51
N ALA A 110 19.49 19.50 48.74
CA ALA A 110 20.51 19.51 47.68
C ALA A 110 19.85 19.62 46.30
N LYS A 111 20.55 20.23 45.34
CA LYS A 111 20.11 20.27 43.93
C LYS A 111 20.84 19.17 43.15
N LEU A 112 20.10 18.16 42.70
CA LEU A 112 20.64 16.95 42.06
C LEU A 112 20.71 17.09 40.53
N PHE A 113 19.79 17.85 39.95
CA PHE A 113 19.87 18.35 38.57
C PHE A 113 19.17 19.72 38.47
N SER A 114 19.18 20.33 37.28
CA SER A 114 18.48 21.59 37.01
C SER A 114 17.48 21.41 35.88
N CYS A 115 16.21 21.75 36.15
CA CYS A 115 15.15 21.87 35.16
C CYS A 115 14.24 23.07 35.50
N ALA A 116 13.25 23.36 34.65
CA ALA A 116 12.20 24.32 35.01
C ALA A 116 11.29 23.77 36.14
N PRO A 117 10.61 24.64 36.91
CA PRO A 117 9.66 24.20 37.94
C PRO A 117 8.55 23.30 37.39
N GLY A 118 8.16 22.29 38.17
CA GLY A 118 7.16 21.30 37.76
C GLY A 118 7.68 20.19 36.85
N ARG A 119 9.00 20.13 36.55
CA ARG A 119 9.54 19.15 35.58
C ARG A 119 10.44 18.07 36.18
N ALA A 120 10.82 18.17 37.45
CA ALA A 120 11.66 17.14 38.07
C ALA A 120 10.83 15.99 38.65
N LEU A 121 10.95 14.82 38.03
CA LEU A 121 10.45 13.55 38.55
C LEU A 121 11.61 12.71 39.08
N PHE A 122 11.49 12.15 40.28
CA PHE A 122 12.43 11.16 40.82
C PHE A 122 11.74 9.80 40.87
N VAL A 123 12.28 8.82 40.17
CA VAL A 123 11.63 7.52 39.94
C VAL A 123 12.66 6.38 40.01
N PRO A 124 12.36 5.23 40.65
CA PRO A 124 13.22 4.06 40.60
C PRO A 124 13.58 3.65 39.17
N LEU A 125 14.86 3.40 38.90
CA LEU A 125 15.36 3.04 37.57
C LEU A 125 14.58 1.89 36.88
N PRO A 126 14.14 0.82 37.58
CA PRO A 126 13.32 -0.25 36.98
C PRO A 126 11.93 0.17 36.47
N LEU A 127 11.45 1.38 36.79
CA LEU A 127 10.19 1.94 36.28
C LEU A 127 10.40 2.91 35.10
N CYS A 128 11.66 3.24 34.78
CA CYS A 128 12.01 3.91 33.54
C CYS A 128 12.10 2.88 32.41
N ARG A 129 11.65 3.24 31.21
CA ARG A 129 11.96 2.51 29.96
C ARG A 129 12.46 3.51 28.93
N ARG A 130 13.29 3.08 27.97
CA ARG A 130 13.63 3.96 26.84
C ARG A 130 12.36 4.34 26.09
N ASP A 131 12.27 5.62 25.70
CA ASP A 131 11.13 6.16 24.97
C ASP A 131 10.95 5.43 23.63
N ALA A 132 9.78 4.79 23.46
CA ALA A 132 9.46 4.03 22.27
C ALA A 132 9.38 4.89 20.99
N ARG A 133 9.18 6.22 21.13
CA ARG A 133 9.17 7.18 20.01
C ARG A 133 10.54 7.34 19.34
N PHE A 134 11.63 7.05 20.07
CA PHE A 134 13.01 7.35 19.67
C PHE A 134 13.93 6.11 19.69
N ARG A 135 13.41 4.95 19.27
CA ARG A 135 14.26 3.78 19.03
C ARG A 135 15.02 3.93 17.71
N ASP A 136 16.16 4.62 17.76
CA ASP A 136 17.22 4.45 16.78
C ASP A 136 17.49 2.95 16.57
N THR A 137 17.59 2.53 15.30
CA THR A 137 17.81 1.12 14.94
C THR A 137 19.27 0.90 14.54
N PRO A 138 20.08 0.24 15.38
CA PRO A 138 21.29 -0.41 14.89
C PRO A 138 20.91 -1.48 13.85
N PRO A 139 21.78 -1.78 12.87
CA PRO A 139 21.57 -2.93 12.01
C PRO A 139 21.54 -4.21 12.86
N PRO A 140 20.70 -5.22 12.53
CA PRO A 140 20.54 -6.41 13.35
C PRO A 140 21.81 -7.27 13.29
N ASP A 141 22.59 -7.25 14.37
CA ASP A 141 23.78 -8.08 14.50
C ASP A 141 23.39 -9.57 14.68
N ARG A 142 24.23 -10.47 14.19
CA ARG A 142 23.82 -11.81 13.74
C ARG A 142 23.65 -12.86 14.87
N ALA A 143 23.49 -12.45 16.12
CA ALA A 143 23.49 -13.33 17.29
C ALA A 143 22.08 -13.73 17.80
N ASP A 144 21.15 -12.78 17.93
CA ASP A 144 19.97 -12.96 18.80
C ASP A 144 18.77 -13.71 18.18
N MET A 145 18.93 -14.28 16.98
CA MET A 145 17.83 -14.87 16.21
C MET A 145 17.27 -16.22 16.76
N HIS A 146 17.66 -16.62 17.98
CA HIS A 146 17.35 -17.94 18.56
C HIS A 146 16.78 -17.96 19.99
N GLN A 147 16.46 -16.81 20.62
CA GLN A 147 15.78 -16.79 21.93
C GLN A 147 14.49 -15.94 21.99
N ALA A 148 13.89 -15.63 20.84
CA ALA A 148 12.53 -15.12 20.78
C ALA A 148 11.51 -16.26 21.02
N GLN A 149 10.77 -16.15 22.14
CA GLN A 149 9.55 -16.87 22.57
C GLN A 149 8.97 -17.88 21.55
N GLY A 150 9.04 -19.19 21.86
CA GLY A 150 8.76 -20.26 20.90
C GLY A 150 7.33 -20.82 20.85
N TYR A 151 7.10 -21.62 19.80
CA TYR A 151 6.15 -22.74 19.71
C TYR A 151 4.65 -22.50 19.41
N ASP A 152 4.27 -21.49 18.63
CA ASP A 152 2.87 -21.42 18.12
C ASP A 152 2.64 -20.69 16.77
N GLN A 153 3.68 -20.32 16.04
CA GLN A 153 3.57 -19.81 14.67
C GLN A 153 4.11 -20.83 13.65
N PRO A 154 3.54 -20.93 12.44
CA PRO A 154 4.09 -21.79 11.38
C PRO A 154 5.48 -21.34 10.93
N ASP A 155 6.34 -22.31 10.61
CA ASP A 155 7.64 -22.04 10.01
C ASP A 155 7.50 -21.39 8.62
N CYS A 156 8.29 -20.34 8.38
CA CYS A 156 8.38 -19.64 7.10
C CYS A 156 9.83 -19.71 6.58
N PRO A 157 10.25 -20.85 6.00
CA PRO A 157 11.59 -21.02 5.43
C PRO A 157 11.78 -20.15 4.17
N ILE A 158 13.04 -19.85 3.84
CA ILE A 158 13.40 -19.24 2.55
C ILE A 158 13.29 -20.32 1.47
N VAL A 159 12.67 -19.99 0.33
CA VAL A 159 12.47 -20.93 -0.79
C VAL A 159 13.15 -20.37 -2.03
N THR A 160 14.31 -20.93 -2.37
CA THR A 160 15.13 -20.53 -3.53
C THR A 160 14.65 -21.18 -4.84
N GLY A 161 15.06 -20.60 -5.97
CA GLY A 161 14.77 -21.10 -7.31
C GLY A 161 13.48 -20.54 -7.90
N VAL A 162 12.95 -21.20 -8.93
CA VAL A 162 11.69 -20.85 -9.60
C VAL A 162 10.53 -21.64 -8.97
N VAL A 163 9.50 -20.94 -8.50
CA VAL A 163 8.24 -21.57 -8.05
C VAL A 163 7.09 -21.00 -8.89
N PRO A 164 6.35 -21.83 -9.66
CA PRO A 164 5.23 -21.36 -10.47
C PRO A 164 4.07 -20.88 -9.59
N PRO A 165 3.17 -20.03 -10.10
CA PRO A 165 1.94 -19.67 -9.40
C PRO A 165 1.09 -20.90 -9.07
N LEU A 166 0.26 -20.77 -8.04
CA LEU A 166 -0.69 -21.80 -7.65
C LEU A 166 -1.78 -21.98 -8.72
N SER A 167 -2.15 -23.23 -9.00
CA SER A 167 -3.18 -23.58 -10.00
C SER A 167 -4.56 -23.90 -9.40
N SER A 168 -4.65 -23.99 -8.07
CA SER A 168 -5.90 -24.14 -7.31
C SER A 168 -5.66 -23.85 -5.82
N LEU A 169 -6.74 -23.73 -5.03
CA LEU A 169 -6.68 -23.56 -3.58
C LEU A 169 -6.20 -24.80 -2.78
N GLY A 170 -6.21 -25.99 -3.38
CA GLY A 170 -5.70 -27.24 -2.79
C GLY A 170 -5.90 -27.37 -1.27
N THR A 171 -4.79 -27.37 -0.52
CA THR A 171 -4.72 -27.40 0.95
C THR A 171 -4.30 -26.06 1.56
N ILE A 172 -4.32 -24.97 0.77
CA ILE A 172 -3.92 -23.61 1.18
C ILE A 172 -5.11 -22.69 1.52
N ALA A 173 -6.34 -23.21 1.51
CA ALA A 173 -7.48 -22.51 2.11
C ALA A 173 -7.52 -22.67 3.64
N GLY A 174 -8.21 -21.76 4.34
CA GLY A 174 -8.40 -21.73 5.80
C GLY A 174 -7.51 -20.71 6.53
N LYS A 175 -7.52 -20.78 7.87
CA LYS A 175 -6.69 -19.94 8.76
C LYS A 175 -5.22 -20.32 8.75
N ASN A 176 -4.36 -19.36 9.08
CA ASN A 176 -2.90 -19.44 8.98
C ASN A 176 -2.43 -19.69 7.53
N ARG A 177 -3.11 -19.02 6.57
CA ARG A 177 -2.81 -19.11 5.13
C ARG A 177 -2.78 -17.72 4.50
N GLY A 178 -2.00 -17.58 3.43
CA GLY A 178 -1.71 -16.29 2.81
C GLY A 178 -0.61 -15.53 3.55
N ILE A 179 -0.55 -14.22 3.33
CA ILE A 179 0.46 -13.34 3.94
C ILE A 179 -0.02 -12.86 5.32
N GLN A 180 0.79 -13.05 6.36
CA GLN A 180 0.46 -12.58 7.71
C GLN A 180 0.70 -11.07 7.85
N GLY A 181 -0.36 -10.32 8.15
CA GLY A 181 -0.29 -8.88 8.32
C GLY A 181 0.20 -8.46 9.72
N HIS A 182 0.94 -7.36 9.79
CA HIS A 182 1.51 -6.79 11.01
C HIS A 182 1.76 -5.28 10.83
N HIS A 183 1.41 -4.46 11.84
CA HIS A 183 1.59 -3.00 11.83
C HIS A 183 1.15 -2.32 10.52
N ASN A 184 -0.16 -2.30 10.25
CA ASN A 184 -0.77 -1.61 9.11
C ASN A 184 -0.36 -2.11 7.70
N SER A 185 0.26 -3.30 7.58
CA SER A 185 0.74 -3.86 6.31
C SER A 185 -0.33 -4.26 5.27
N CYS A 186 -1.62 -4.16 5.55
CA CYS A 186 -2.67 -4.81 4.73
C CYS A 186 -2.67 -4.35 3.27
N TYR A 187 -2.31 -3.09 2.98
CA TYR A 187 -2.11 -2.58 1.62
C TYR A 187 -1.06 -3.40 0.85
N LEU A 188 0.05 -3.76 1.50
CA LEU A 188 1.14 -4.55 0.95
C LEU A 188 0.75 -6.03 0.88
N ASP A 189 0.19 -6.58 1.97
CA ASP A 189 -0.18 -8.00 2.06
C ASP A 189 -1.20 -8.37 0.97
N ALA A 190 -2.27 -7.59 0.84
CA ALA A 190 -3.34 -7.84 -0.11
C ALA A 190 -2.86 -7.66 -1.57
N THR A 191 -2.03 -6.64 -1.84
CA THR A 191 -1.50 -6.37 -3.18
C THR A 191 -0.50 -7.45 -3.62
N LEU A 192 0.42 -7.85 -2.76
CA LEU A 192 1.35 -8.96 -3.04
C LEU A 192 0.60 -10.28 -3.25
N PHE A 193 -0.44 -10.54 -2.46
CA PHE A 193 -1.28 -11.73 -2.62
C PHE A 193 -2.03 -11.72 -3.97
N ALA A 194 -2.60 -10.57 -4.37
CA ALA A 194 -3.26 -10.39 -5.66
C ALA A 194 -2.29 -10.54 -6.85
N MET A 195 -1.10 -9.93 -6.78
CA MET A 195 -0.10 -9.97 -7.85
C MET A 195 0.55 -11.33 -8.04
N PHE A 196 0.89 -12.05 -6.96
CA PHE A 196 1.84 -13.17 -7.08
C PHE A 196 1.28 -14.57 -6.77
N THR A 197 0.09 -14.73 -6.21
CA THR A 197 -0.36 -16.06 -5.73
C THR A 197 -0.77 -17.02 -6.85
N PHE A 198 -1.68 -16.59 -7.73
CA PHE A 198 -2.35 -17.43 -8.75
C PHE A 198 -2.15 -16.94 -10.19
N THR A 199 -1.17 -16.06 -10.43
CA THR A 199 -0.87 -15.49 -11.75
C THR A 199 0.64 -15.31 -11.92
N SER A 200 1.13 -15.50 -13.15
CA SER A 200 2.54 -15.30 -13.55
C SER A 200 2.81 -13.95 -14.22
N VAL A 201 1.77 -13.14 -14.39
CA VAL A 201 1.78 -11.88 -15.17
C VAL A 201 2.79 -10.84 -14.65
N PHE A 202 3.25 -10.98 -13.40
CA PHE A 202 4.27 -10.14 -12.78
C PHE A 202 5.59 -10.88 -12.51
N ASP A 203 5.76 -12.12 -12.97
CA ASP A 203 6.96 -12.92 -12.67
C ASP A 203 8.23 -12.33 -13.31
N ALA A 204 8.11 -11.54 -14.39
CA ALA A 204 9.20 -10.74 -14.94
C ALA A 204 9.88 -9.86 -13.85
N LEU A 205 9.11 -9.33 -12.89
CA LEU A 205 9.64 -8.56 -11.75
C LEU A 205 10.55 -9.39 -10.83
N LEU A 206 10.31 -10.71 -10.75
CA LEU A 206 11.01 -11.65 -9.89
C LEU A 206 12.26 -12.24 -10.55
N TYR A 207 12.37 -12.19 -11.89
CA TYR A 207 13.41 -12.88 -12.65
C TYR A 207 14.17 -12.00 -13.68
N ARG A 208 13.80 -10.72 -13.89
CA ARG A 208 14.61 -9.78 -14.69
C ARG A 208 16.04 -9.73 -14.13
N PRO A 209 17.09 -9.86 -14.97
CA PRO A 209 18.47 -9.69 -14.51
C PRO A 209 18.76 -8.21 -14.20
N PRO A 210 19.66 -7.90 -13.25
CA PRO A 210 20.08 -6.53 -13.00
C PRO A 210 20.80 -5.93 -14.22
N GLU A 211 20.44 -4.69 -14.54
CA GLU A 211 21.03 -3.86 -15.60
C GLU A 211 22.03 -2.84 -15.02
N PRO A 212 22.95 -2.27 -15.82
CA PRO A 212 23.94 -1.30 -15.34
C PRO A 212 23.34 -0.03 -14.69
N GLU A 213 22.11 0.32 -15.04
CA GLU A 213 21.36 1.48 -14.56
C GLU A 213 20.51 1.20 -13.31
N ASP A 214 20.50 -0.05 -12.80
CA ASP A 214 19.76 -0.44 -11.59
C ASP A 214 20.47 -0.06 -10.28
N SER A 215 19.69 0.10 -9.21
CA SER A 215 20.22 0.32 -7.87
C SER A 215 21.11 -0.84 -7.41
N PRO A 216 22.25 -0.60 -6.71
CA PRO A 216 23.07 -1.66 -6.11
C PRO A 216 22.29 -2.63 -5.21
N HIS A 217 21.14 -2.18 -4.68
CA HIS A 217 20.25 -2.97 -3.82
C HIS A 217 19.18 -3.77 -4.59
N TYR A 218 19.07 -3.62 -5.92
CA TYR A 218 18.09 -4.33 -6.76
C TYR A 218 18.08 -5.83 -6.48
N SER A 219 19.27 -6.45 -6.48
CA SER A 219 19.44 -7.87 -6.23
C SER A 219 19.11 -8.29 -4.80
N GLU A 220 19.19 -7.37 -3.81
CA GLU A 220 18.72 -7.65 -2.45
C GLU A 220 17.19 -7.67 -2.40
N VAL A 221 16.53 -6.64 -2.96
CA VAL A 221 15.07 -6.49 -2.91
C VAL A 221 14.38 -7.57 -3.75
N GLN A 222 14.82 -7.82 -4.98
CA GLN A 222 14.27 -8.89 -5.82
C GLN A 222 14.41 -10.25 -5.14
N ARG A 223 15.57 -10.54 -4.52
CA ARG A 223 15.79 -11.80 -3.81
C ARG A 223 14.89 -11.94 -2.57
N VAL A 224 14.67 -10.87 -1.79
CA VAL A 224 13.71 -10.90 -0.67
C VAL A 224 12.29 -11.12 -1.16
N LEU A 225 11.84 -10.36 -2.17
CA LEU A 225 10.50 -10.51 -2.76
C LEU A 225 10.29 -11.92 -3.31
N ARG A 226 11.22 -12.44 -4.12
CA ARG A 226 11.14 -13.78 -4.71
C ARG A 226 11.23 -14.88 -3.66
N GLU A 227 12.31 -14.93 -2.87
CA GLU A 227 12.70 -16.13 -2.13
C GLU A 227 12.22 -16.14 -0.68
N GLU A 228 11.92 -14.97 -0.11
CA GLU A 228 11.45 -14.83 1.27
C GLU A 228 9.95 -14.51 1.37
N VAL A 229 9.29 -14.09 0.27
CA VAL A 229 7.84 -13.82 0.23
C VAL A 229 7.09 -14.67 -0.82
N VAL A 230 7.36 -14.48 -2.12
CA VAL A 230 6.54 -15.09 -3.20
C VAL A 230 6.71 -16.62 -3.27
N ASN A 231 7.94 -17.12 -3.26
CA ASN A 231 8.20 -18.56 -3.34
C ASN A 231 7.67 -19.32 -2.09
N PRO A 232 7.82 -18.82 -0.84
CA PRO A 232 7.15 -19.40 0.32
C PRO A 232 5.62 -19.37 0.22
N LEU A 233 5.03 -18.26 -0.26
CA LEU A 233 3.59 -18.16 -0.49
C LEU A 233 3.08 -19.24 -1.46
N ARG A 234 3.75 -19.37 -2.63
CA ARG A 234 3.39 -20.36 -3.66
C ARG A 234 3.64 -21.80 -3.22
N ARG A 235 4.69 -22.07 -2.44
CA ARG A 235 5.10 -23.44 -2.06
C ARG A 235 4.43 -23.96 -0.79
N HIS A 236 4.15 -23.09 0.18
CA HIS A 236 3.66 -23.46 1.51
C HIS A 236 2.29 -22.87 1.85
N GLY A 237 1.79 -21.93 1.05
CA GLY A 237 0.51 -21.26 1.28
C GLY A 237 0.51 -20.31 2.47
N TYR A 238 1.68 -19.90 2.97
CA TYR A 238 1.83 -19.01 4.13
C TYR A 238 3.12 -18.19 4.04
N VAL A 239 3.06 -16.92 4.47
CA VAL A 239 4.24 -16.06 4.69
C VAL A 239 4.10 -15.41 6.06
N ARG A 240 5.14 -15.49 6.88
CA ARG A 240 5.19 -14.87 8.21
C ARG A 240 5.58 -13.39 8.12
N ALA A 241 5.05 -12.58 9.03
CA ALA A 241 5.13 -11.11 8.96
C ALA A 241 6.56 -10.54 9.01
N ASP A 242 7.54 -11.26 9.54
CA ASP A 242 8.96 -10.86 9.55
C ASP A 242 9.55 -10.76 8.14
N ARG A 243 9.10 -11.61 7.20
CA ARG A 243 9.52 -11.55 5.80
C ARG A 243 8.97 -10.31 5.09
N VAL A 244 7.71 -9.98 5.37
CA VAL A 244 7.05 -8.77 4.86
C VAL A 244 7.68 -7.52 5.47
N MET A 245 7.95 -7.52 6.78
CA MET A 245 8.61 -6.39 7.46
C MET A 245 10.02 -6.16 6.91
N LYS A 246 10.79 -7.22 6.65
CA LYS A 246 12.09 -7.12 5.97
C LYS A 246 11.98 -6.43 4.59
N LEU A 247 10.95 -6.76 3.81
CA LEU A 247 10.68 -6.04 2.56
C LEU A 247 10.33 -4.58 2.81
N ARG A 248 9.44 -4.26 3.78
CA ARG A 248 9.07 -2.87 4.15
C ARG A 248 10.29 -2.04 4.55
N THR A 249 11.20 -2.57 5.38
CA THR A 249 12.45 -1.89 5.78
C THR A 249 13.39 -1.64 4.59
N LEU A 250 13.43 -2.55 3.61
CA LEU A 250 14.20 -2.31 2.38
C LEU A 250 13.55 -1.22 1.51
N LEU A 251 12.22 -1.25 1.34
CA LEU A 251 11.49 -0.23 0.57
C LEU A 251 11.64 1.15 1.22
N GLU A 252 11.48 1.29 2.54
CA GLU A 252 11.61 2.56 3.26
C GLU A 252 13.03 3.15 3.21
N ARG A 253 14.06 2.31 3.03
CA ARG A 253 15.46 2.72 2.88
C ARG A 253 15.82 3.10 1.43
N LEU A 254 14.99 2.75 0.44
CA LEU A 254 15.36 2.73 -0.99
C LEU A 254 14.34 3.37 -1.94
N SER A 255 13.20 3.84 -1.43
CA SER A 255 12.15 4.54 -2.17
C SER A 255 11.77 5.83 -1.47
N ASP A 256 11.15 6.77 -2.18
CA ASP A 256 10.75 8.08 -1.65
C ASP A 256 9.48 8.04 -0.78
N VAL A 257 9.06 6.85 -0.30
CA VAL A 257 7.81 6.64 0.43
C VAL A 257 8.11 6.44 1.94
N PRO A 258 8.03 7.50 2.77
CA PRO A 258 8.34 7.42 4.21
C PRO A 258 7.20 6.77 4.99
N GLY A 259 7.48 6.20 6.16
CA GLY A 259 6.49 5.56 7.05
C GLY A 259 6.08 4.15 6.60
N LEU A 260 6.77 3.56 5.62
CA LEU A 260 6.40 2.26 5.04
C LEU A 260 6.38 1.13 6.06
N THR A 261 7.22 1.12 7.10
CA THR A 261 7.23 0.10 8.16
C THR A 261 6.17 0.26 9.25
N SER A 262 5.52 1.42 9.38
CA SER A 262 4.63 1.76 10.50
C SER A 262 3.21 2.17 10.08
N GLU A 263 3.04 2.85 8.95
CA GLU A 263 1.77 3.44 8.51
C GLU A 263 1.00 2.55 7.52
N GLU A 264 -0.29 2.83 7.37
CA GLU A 264 -1.10 2.37 6.24
C GLU A 264 -0.82 3.28 5.04
N LYS A 265 -0.37 2.72 3.92
CA LYS A 265 -0.13 3.42 2.65
C LYS A 265 -1.13 3.01 1.59
N ASP A 266 -1.17 3.76 0.48
CA ASP A 266 -1.97 3.33 -0.67
C ASP A 266 -1.23 2.24 -1.48
N PRO A 267 -1.94 1.22 -2.00
CA PRO A 267 -1.39 0.30 -3.00
C PRO A 267 -0.73 0.98 -4.21
N GLU A 268 -1.15 2.18 -4.62
CA GLU A 268 -0.47 2.95 -5.69
C GLU A 268 0.92 3.42 -5.25
N GLU A 269 1.06 3.98 -4.04
CA GLU A 269 2.36 4.40 -3.49
C GLU A 269 3.33 3.21 -3.40
N PHE A 270 2.81 2.06 -2.97
CA PHE A 270 3.56 0.80 -2.95
C PHE A 270 3.97 0.33 -4.36
N LEU A 271 3.05 0.34 -5.34
CA LEU A 271 3.35 -0.05 -6.72
C LEU A 271 4.44 0.85 -7.31
N ASN A 272 4.34 2.17 -7.13
CA ASN A 272 5.35 3.10 -7.61
C ASN A 272 6.71 2.90 -6.89
N GLY A 273 6.73 2.73 -5.57
CA GLY A 273 7.97 2.49 -4.81
C GLY A 273 8.68 1.16 -5.18
N LEU A 274 7.94 0.05 -5.23
CA LEU A 274 8.53 -1.26 -5.58
C LEU A 274 8.80 -1.38 -7.09
N VAL A 275 7.79 -1.17 -7.92
CA VAL A 275 7.82 -1.56 -9.35
C VAL A 275 8.54 -0.51 -10.18
N ALA A 276 8.29 0.77 -9.94
CA ALA A 276 8.90 1.87 -10.70
C ALA A 276 10.28 2.24 -10.18
N GLN A 277 10.41 2.59 -8.90
CA GLN A 277 11.66 3.13 -8.36
C GLN A 277 12.73 2.06 -8.16
N ILE A 278 12.38 0.93 -7.53
CA ILE A 278 13.37 -0.07 -7.10
C ILE A 278 13.59 -1.18 -8.13
N LEU A 279 12.52 -1.75 -8.71
CA LEU A 279 12.63 -2.81 -9.71
C LEU A 279 12.74 -2.29 -11.16
N ARG A 280 12.53 -0.98 -11.39
CA ARG A 280 12.64 -0.30 -12.69
C ARG A 280 12.02 -1.12 -13.83
N ALA A 281 10.78 -1.53 -13.64
CA ALA A 281 10.04 -2.29 -14.66
C ALA A 281 9.62 -1.38 -15.82
N GLU A 282 9.25 -1.99 -16.94
CA GLU A 282 8.53 -1.27 -17.99
C GLU A 282 7.10 -0.93 -17.47
N PRO A 283 6.59 0.29 -17.67
CA PRO A 283 5.21 0.64 -17.35
C PRO A 283 4.20 -0.30 -18.02
N PHE A 284 3.20 -0.73 -17.25
CA PHE A 284 2.19 -1.68 -17.73
C PHE A 284 1.23 -1.05 -18.76
N LEU A 285 1.08 0.27 -18.73
CA LEU A 285 0.14 1.03 -19.54
C LEU A 285 0.86 2.17 -20.25
N LYS A 286 0.66 2.27 -21.57
CA LYS A 286 1.11 3.38 -22.40
C LYS A 286 -0.10 4.02 -23.07
N LEU A 287 -0.24 5.33 -22.95
CA LEU A 287 -1.37 6.10 -23.47
C LEU A 287 -0.97 6.92 -24.70
N SER A 288 -1.93 7.14 -25.60
CA SER A 288 -1.78 7.98 -26.81
C SER A 288 -1.46 9.45 -26.52
N SER A 289 -1.53 9.88 -25.25
CA SER A 289 -1.04 11.17 -24.75
C SER A 289 0.49 11.21 -24.54
N GLY A 290 1.20 10.09 -24.68
CA GLY A 290 2.61 9.94 -24.31
C GLY A 290 2.83 9.74 -22.81
N GLN A 291 1.78 9.46 -22.04
CA GLN A 291 1.86 9.14 -20.61
C GLN A 291 2.00 7.63 -20.41
N GLU A 292 2.83 7.24 -19.46
CA GLU A 292 3.05 5.85 -19.07
C GLU A 292 2.76 5.65 -17.57
N SER A 293 2.20 4.51 -17.18
CA SER A 293 1.80 4.21 -15.80
C SER A 293 1.71 2.70 -15.51
N TYR A 294 1.62 2.33 -14.23
CA TYR A 294 1.33 0.97 -13.76
C TYR A 294 -0.17 0.75 -13.49
N CYS A 295 -0.93 1.82 -13.30
CA CYS A 295 -2.37 1.78 -13.04
C CYS A 295 -3.12 2.94 -13.73
N TYR A 296 -4.41 2.72 -14.00
CA TYR A 296 -5.31 3.70 -14.58
C TYR A 296 -6.35 4.13 -13.55
N GLN A 297 -6.29 5.40 -13.12
CA GLN A 297 -7.34 6.01 -12.32
C GLN A 297 -8.54 6.34 -13.20
N VAL A 298 -9.70 5.79 -12.85
CA VAL A 298 -10.98 6.12 -13.48
C VAL A 298 -11.41 7.53 -13.06
N PHE A 299 -11.62 8.41 -14.05
CA PHE A 299 -12.14 9.76 -13.87
C PHE A 299 -13.50 9.88 -14.56
N VAL A 300 -14.56 9.97 -13.75
CA VAL A 300 -15.96 9.99 -14.22
C VAL A 300 -16.78 11.03 -13.48
N GLU A 301 -17.59 11.79 -14.22
CA GLU A 301 -18.69 12.56 -13.65
C GLU A 301 -19.83 11.61 -13.25
N ARG A 302 -20.31 11.71 -12.01
CA ARG A 302 -21.38 10.84 -11.48
C ARG A 302 -22.73 11.17 -12.15
N ASP A 303 -23.17 10.34 -13.10
CA ASP A 303 -24.59 10.34 -13.49
C ASP A 303 -25.44 9.91 -12.29
N ARG A 304 -26.47 10.70 -11.98
CA ARG A 304 -27.44 10.43 -10.91
C ARG A 304 -28.47 9.36 -11.29
N LYS A 305 -28.58 9.01 -12.57
CA LYS A 305 -29.45 7.93 -13.08
C LYS A 305 -28.84 6.55 -12.86
N VAL A 306 -27.52 6.43 -13.01
CA VAL A 306 -26.79 5.17 -12.90
C VAL A 306 -26.36 4.96 -11.45
N THR A 307 -26.95 3.96 -10.78
CA THR A 307 -26.69 3.69 -9.35
C THR A 307 -25.77 2.48 -9.11
N PHE A 308 -25.51 1.68 -10.15
CA PHE A 308 -24.67 0.49 -10.10
C PHE A 308 -24.00 0.26 -11.48
N PRO A 309 -22.99 1.08 -11.85
CA PRO A 309 -22.28 0.90 -13.11
C PRO A 309 -21.36 -0.32 -13.09
N SER A 310 -21.08 -0.88 -14.27
CA SER A 310 -20.00 -1.85 -14.46
C SER A 310 -18.65 -1.16 -14.64
N VAL A 311 -17.55 -1.85 -14.33
CA VAL A 311 -16.19 -1.32 -14.59
C VAL A 311 -15.99 -1.02 -16.08
N GLN A 312 -16.57 -1.83 -16.98
CA GLN A 312 -16.60 -1.57 -18.43
C GLN A 312 -17.10 -0.15 -18.74
N CYS A 313 -18.33 0.18 -18.30
CA CYS A 313 -18.96 1.47 -18.52
C CYS A 313 -18.14 2.63 -17.92
N LEU A 314 -17.58 2.44 -16.72
CA LEU A 314 -16.74 3.45 -16.07
C LEU A 314 -15.44 3.72 -16.82
N VAL A 315 -14.79 2.68 -17.34
CA VAL A 315 -13.53 2.80 -18.10
C VAL A 315 -13.80 3.46 -19.45
N GLU A 316 -14.84 3.04 -20.18
CA GLU A 316 -15.27 3.66 -21.43
C GLU A 316 -15.60 5.15 -21.26
N GLN A 317 -16.36 5.50 -20.20
CA GLN A 317 -16.66 6.89 -19.88
C GLN A 317 -15.38 7.68 -19.56
N SER A 318 -14.46 7.10 -18.80
CA SER A 318 -13.19 7.75 -18.42
C SER A 318 -12.27 8.00 -19.64
N PHE A 319 -12.09 7.01 -20.50
CA PHE A 319 -11.32 7.14 -21.76
C PHE A 319 -11.99 8.15 -22.71
N ALA A 320 -13.30 8.07 -22.91
CA ALA A 320 -14.04 9.01 -23.77
C ALA A 320 -14.05 10.46 -23.24
N THR A 321 -13.96 10.65 -21.92
CA THR A 321 -13.92 11.98 -21.28
C THR A 321 -12.52 12.60 -21.31
N SER A 322 -11.48 11.77 -21.11
CA SER A 322 -10.07 12.21 -21.16
C SER A 322 -9.49 12.30 -22.58
N GLY A 323 -10.10 11.63 -23.56
CA GLY A 323 -9.66 11.65 -24.96
C GLY A 323 -8.40 10.83 -25.24
N VAL A 324 -7.98 9.97 -24.30
CA VAL A 324 -6.82 9.07 -24.47
C VAL A 324 -7.25 7.71 -25.03
N LYS A 325 -6.29 6.99 -25.60
CA LYS A 325 -6.38 5.58 -25.98
C LYS A 325 -5.15 4.81 -25.47
N LEU A 326 -5.23 3.48 -25.40
CA LEU A 326 -4.09 2.59 -25.17
C LEU A 326 -3.23 2.53 -26.45
N SER A 327 -1.92 2.73 -26.33
CA SER A 327 -0.99 2.69 -27.48
C SER A 327 -0.62 1.28 -27.92
N GLU A 328 -0.72 0.30 -27.03
CA GLU A 328 -0.50 -1.13 -27.28
C GLU A 328 -1.47 -1.98 -26.43
N VAL A 329 -1.57 -3.28 -26.69
CA VAL A 329 -2.33 -4.21 -25.84
C VAL A 329 -1.51 -4.52 -24.57
N PRO A 330 -1.97 -4.14 -23.37
CA PRO A 330 -1.22 -4.39 -22.15
C PRO A 330 -1.33 -5.86 -21.72
N SER A 331 -0.26 -6.43 -21.16
CA SER A 331 -0.31 -7.76 -20.52
C SER A 331 -1.13 -7.74 -19.23
N THR A 332 -1.08 -6.62 -18.50
CA THR A 332 -1.81 -6.36 -17.25
C THR A 332 -2.39 -4.96 -17.23
N LEU A 333 -3.61 -4.81 -16.72
CA LEU A 333 -4.31 -3.54 -16.57
C LEU A 333 -4.87 -3.45 -15.15
N ILE A 334 -4.28 -2.57 -14.34
CA ILE A 334 -4.72 -2.28 -12.97
C ILE A 334 -5.59 -1.03 -13.02
N ILE A 335 -6.86 -1.14 -12.64
CA ILE A 335 -7.85 -0.07 -12.74
C ILE A 335 -8.28 0.37 -11.35
N GLN A 336 -7.95 1.60 -10.97
CA GLN A 336 -8.39 2.20 -9.71
C GLN A 336 -9.80 2.77 -9.86
N MET A 337 -10.65 2.47 -8.88
CA MET A 337 -12.05 2.90 -8.84
C MET A 337 -12.15 4.40 -8.49
N PRO A 338 -13.21 5.11 -8.95
CA PRO A 338 -13.36 6.54 -8.70
C PRO A 338 -13.70 6.82 -7.23
N ARG A 339 -12.66 7.11 -6.43
CA ARG A 339 -12.71 7.45 -5.01
C ARG A 339 -11.91 8.72 -4.74
N PHE A 340 -12.29 9.45 -3.71
CA PHE A 340 -11.59 10.67 -3.28
C PHE A 340 -11.37 10.62 -1.76
N GLY A 341 -10.19 10.13 -1.36
CA GLY A 341 -9.85 9.85 0.04
C GLY A 341 -10.69 8.73 0.67
N LYS A 342 -10.58 8.56 2.00
CA LYS A 342 -11.14 7.41 2.72
C LYS A 342 -12.68 7.39 2.86
N GLN A 343 -13.37 8.48 2.52
CA GLN A 343 -14.82 8.64 2.77
C GLN A 343 -15.68 8.80 1.50
N TYR A 344 -15.13 9.35 0.41
CA TYR A 344 -15.93 9.63 -0.79
C TYR A 344 -15.72 8.54 -1.86
N LYS A 345 -16.82 7.88 -2.23
CA LYS A 345 -16.92 6.96 -3.37
C LYS A 345 -17.87 7.60 -4.39
N SER A 346 -17.47 7.74 -5.66
CA SER A 346 -18.33 8.36 -6.67
C SER A 346 -19.62 7.56 -6.89
N TYR A 347 -19.54 6.23 -6.78
CA TYR A 347 -20.68 5.31 -6.76
C TYR A 347 -20.63 4.43 -5.51
N GLU A 348 -21.79 4.15 -4.92
CA GLU A 348 -21.91 3.35 -3.68
C GLU A 348 -21.74 1.85 -3.92
N ARG A 349 -21.99 1.39 -5.16
CA ARG A 349 -21.71 0.05 -5.65
C ARG A 349 -21.20 0.16 -7.09
N VAL A 350 -20.26 -0.71 -7.46
CA VAL A 350 -19.75 -0.92 -8.83
C VAL A 350 -19.72 -2.43 -9.09
N LEU A 351 -20.00 -2.87 -10.32
CA LEU A 351 -19.86 -4.28 -10.71
C LEU A 351 -18.50 -4.53 -11.38
N PRO A 352 -17.58 -5.31 -10.78
CA PRO A 352 -16.36 -5.75 -11.46
C PRO A 352 -16.68 -6.60 -12.69
N THR A 353 -16.37 -6.12 -13.88
CA THR A 353 -16.62 -6.84 -15.13
C THR A 353 -15.68 -8.07 -15.22
N PRO A 354 -16.16 -9.32 -15.41
CA PRO A 354 -15.30 -10.50 -15.51
C PRO A 354 -14.34 -10.53 -16.71
N HIS A 355 -14.82 -10.03 -17.86
CA HIS A 355 -14.06 -9.91 -19.10
C HIS A 355 -14.23 -8.48 -19.61
N LEU A 356 -13.20 -7.65 -19.46
CA LEU A 356 -13.20 -6.27 -19.93
C LEU A 356 -12.89 -6.26 -21.43
N ASP A 357 -13.75 -5.67 -22.24
CA ASP A 357 -13.45 -5.41 -23.65
C ASP A 357 -12.65 -4.11 -23.76
N ILE A 358 -11.45 -4.19 -24.33
CA ILE A 358 -10.58 -3.02 -24.53
C ILE A 358 -10.39 -2.67 -26.01
N THR A 359 -11.11 -3.34 -26.92
CA THR A 359 -10.98 -3.17 -28.38
C THR A 359 -11.09 -1.70 -28.79
N ASP A 360 -12.15 -1.03 -28.33
CA ASP A 360 -12.43 0.36 -28.67
C ASP A 360 -11.52 1.37 -27.95
N LEU A 361 -10.82 0.92 -26.89
CA LEU A 361 -9.90 1.75 -26.11
C LEU A 361 -8.50 1.81 -26.75
N ILE A 362 -8.15 0.90 -27.65
CA ILE A 362 -6.82 0.83 -28.29
C ILE A 362 -6.75 1.74 -29.53
N GLU A 363 -5.60 2.39 -29.72
CA GLU A 363 -5.34 3.21 -30.90
C GLU A 363 -5.04 2.36 -32.14
N GLY A 364 -5.61 2.74 -33.29
CA GLY A 364 -5.37 2.09 -34.58
C GLY A 364 -6.10 0.76 -34.81
N LEU A 365 -6.76 0.16 -33.80
CA LEU A 365 -7.62 -1.00 -34.05
C LEU A 365 -8.84 -0.62 -34.90
N PRO A 366 -9.17 -1.40 -35.95
CA PRO A 366 -10.34 -1.18 -36.79
C PRO A 366 -11.64 -1.54 -36.05
N GLN A 367 -12.61 -0.64 -36.06
CA GLN A 367 -13.85 -0.73 -35.29
C GLN A 367 -15.07 -1.01 -36.19
N GLN A 368 -16.12 -1.63 -35.65
CA GLN A 368 -17.39 -1.80 -36.36
C GLN A 368 -18.23 -0.51 -36.35
N CYS A 369 -19.02 -0.31 -37.40
CA CYS A 369 -20.01 0.76 -37.49
C CYS A 369 -21.29 0.36 -36.74
N VAL A 370 -21.61 1.11 -35.69
CA VAL A 370 -22.73 0.85 -34.74
C VAL A 370 -24.09 0.68 -35.42
N LEU A 371 -24.27 1.23 -36.63
CA LEU A 371 -25.54 1.17 -37.39
C LEU A 371 -25.60 0.05 -38.45
N CYS A 372 -24.52 -0.68 -38.73
CA CYS A 372 -24.54 -1.69 -39.82
C CYS A 372 -23.48 -2.82 -39.78
N GLY A 373 -22.51 -2.80 -38.86
CA GLY A 373 -21.47 -3.83 -38.76
C GLY A 373 -20.39 -3.80 -39.87
N ALA A 374 -20.44 -2.85 -40.80
CA ALA A 374 -19.34 -2.56 -41.72
C ALA A 374 -18.17 -1.87 -40.98
N LEU A 375 -16.99 -1.77 -41.61
CA LEU A 375 -15.84 -1.04 -41.08
C LEU A 375 -16.21 0.43 -40.81
N ALA A 376 -16.00 0.91 -39.58
CA ALA A 376 -16.18 2.31 -39.23
C ALA A 376 -14.95 3.13 -39.63
N THR A 377 -15.17 4.25 -40.31
CA THR A 377 -14.16 5.21 -40.76
C THR A 377 -14.17 6.52 -39.95
N TRP A 378 -15.21 6.73 -39.15
CA TRP A 378 -15.45 7.96 -38.37
C TRP A 378 -15.87 7.64 -36.93
N GLN A 379 -15.57 8.57 -36.02
CA GLN A 379 -16.03 8.57 -34.63
C GLN A 379 -16.75 9.89 -34.30
N CYS A 380 -17.81 9.84 -33.51
CA CYS A 380 -18.51 11.02 -33.01
C CYS A 380 -18.98 10.85 -31.55
N GLY A 381 -18.21 11.40 -30.60
CA GLY A 381 -18.54 11.35 -29.16
C GLY A 381 -19.94 11.87 -28.79
N PRO A 382 -20.50 12.92 -29.43
CA PRO A 382 -21.90 13.31 -29.26
C PRO A 382 -22.93 12.21 -29.57
N CYS A 383 -22.67 11.29 -30.51
CA CYS A 383 -23.59 10.17 -30.80
C CYS A 383 -23.67 9.16 -29.65
N GLN A 384 -22.59 8.99 -28.87
CA GLN A 384 -22.52 8.08 -27.72
C GLN A 384 -23.50 8.44 -26.59
N ARG A 385 -24.01 9.68 -26.54
CA ARG A 385 -24.84 10.20 -25.44
C ARG A 385 -26.35 10.08 -25.65
N ASN A 386 -26.80 9.50 -26.77
CA ASN A 386 -28.20 9.10 -26.95
C ASN A 386 -28.32 7.60 -26.61
N CYS A 387 -28.67 7.31 -25.35
CA CYS A 387 -28.47 6.04 -24.67
C CYS A 387 -29.37 4.85 -25.14
N GLU A 388 -29.25 4.43 -26.40
CA GLU A 388 -29.83 3.19 -26.92
C GLU A 388 -28.86 2.34 -27.78
N MET A 389 -27.65 2.84 -28.07
CA MET A 389 -26.67 2.17 -28.93
C MET A 389 -25.28 2.15 -28.31
N ASP A 390 -24.65 0.98 -28.26
CA ASP A 390 -23.28 0.81 -27.76
C ASP A 390 -22.26 1.28 -28.80
N GLY A 391 -21.78 2.52 -28.66
CA GLY A 391 -20.60 3.02 -29.37
C GLY A 391 -20.74 4.43 -29.96
N SER A 392 -19.69 4.85 -30.66
CA SER A 392 -19.58 6.20 -31.28
C SER A 392 -19.11 6.15 -32.74
N THR A 393 -19.01 4.97 -33.34
CA THR A 393 -18.28 4.68 -34.57
C THR A 393 -19.21 4.44 -35.77
N LEU A 394 -18.85 5.03 -36.92
CA LEU A 394 -19.69 5.08 -38.12
C LEU A 394 -18.87 4.90 -39.40
N CYS A 395 -19.40 4.18 -40.38
CA CYS A 395 -18.89 4.20 -41.76
C CYS A 395 -19.40 5.43 -42.53
N ASP A 396 -18.74 5.81 -43.62
CA ASP A 396 -19.11 6.98 -44.45
C ASP A 396 -20.56 7.00 -44.91
N ARG A 397 -21.18 5.84 -45.12
CA ARG A 397 -22.60 5.73 -45.49
C ARG A 397 -23.51 6.08 -44.32
N CYS A 398 -23.25 5.50 -43.15
CA CYS A 398 -24.04 5.71 -41.93
C CYS A 398 -23.83 7.11 -41.34
N LEU A 399 -22.63 7.69 -41.46
CA LEU A 399 -22.39 9.09 -41.14
C LEU A 399 -23.27 10.02 -41.98
N ARG A 400 -23.24 9.88 -43.32
CA ARG A 400 -24.00 10.72 -44.25
C ARG A 400 -25.52 10.59 -44.12
N LEU A 401 -26.03 9.48 -43.57
CA LEU A 401 -27.45 9.28 -43.31
C LEU A 401 -27.90 9.79 -41.93
N SER A 402 -27.02 9.76 -40.91
CA SER A 402 -27.36 10.13 -39.52
C SER A 402 -27.05 11.58 -39.15
N HIS A 403 -25.98 12.16 -39.69
CA HIS A 403 -25.54 13.49 -39.29
C HIS A 403 -26.32 14.69 -39.86
N PRO A 404 -27.02 14.62 -41.02
CA PRO A 404 -27.86 15.73 -41.49
C PRO A 404 -29.00 16.13 -40.53
N THR A 405 -29.48 15.20 -39.69
CA THR A 405 -30.51 15.47 -38.67
C THR A 405 -29.91 15.93 -37.33
N THR A 406 -28.59 15.87 -37.15
CA THR A 406 -27.88 16.22 -35.91
C THR A 406 -26.78 17.28 -36.15
N PRO A 407 -27.08 18.47 -36.71
CA PRO A 407 -26.09 19.45 -37.18
C PRO A 407 -25.20 20.10 -36.10
N ARG A 408 -25.33 19.70 -34.83
CA ARG A 408 -24.40 20.05 -33.74
C ARG A 408 -23.31 19.01 -33.51
N HIS A 409 -23.41 17.85 -34.16
CA HIS A 409 -22.46 16.75 -34.02
C HIS A 409 -21.28 16.98 -34.97
N LYS A 410 -20.05 16.83 -34.44
CA LYS A 410 -18.82 16.86 -35.22
C LYS A 410 -18.16 15.49 -35.12
N ALA A 411 -17.98 14.84 -36.26
CA ALA A 411 -17.23 13.60 -36.35
C ALA A 411 -15.75 13.88 -36.67
N SER A 412 -14.88 12.96 -36.24
CA SER A 412 -13.46 12.90 -36.57
C SER A 412 -13.15 11.59 -37.29
N PRO A 413 -12.23 11.57 -38.27
CA PRO A 413 -11.83 10.31 -38.91
C PRO A 413 -11.08 9.43 -37.92
N LEU A 414 -11.25 8.11 -38.04
CA LEU A 414 -10.47 7.12 -37.32
C LEU A 414 -9.12 6.90 -38.01
N LYS A 415 -8.06 6.63 -37.22
CA LYS A 415 -6.80 6.08 -37.75
C LYS A 415 -7.02 4.59 -38.01
N ILE A 416 -6.87 4.17 -39.27
CA ILE A 416 -7.04 2.78 -39.72
C ILE A 416 -5.86 2.46 -40.64
N CYS A 417 -5.36 1.23 -40.61
CA CYS A 417 -4.34 0.79 -41.56
C CYS A 417 -4.94 0.67 -42.97
N GLU A 418 -4.25 1.18 -43.99
CA GLU A 418 -4.77 1.21 -45.38
C GLU A 418 -5.08 -0.19 -45.91
N ASP A 419 -4.31 -1.21 -45.49
CA ASP A 419 -4.52 -2.63 -45.81
C ASP A 419 -5.90 -3.18 -45.38
N MET A 420 -6.59 -2.51 -44.45
CA MET A 420 -7.90 -2.94 -43.93
C MET A 420 -9.09 -2.37 -44.73
N LEU A 421 -8.86 -1.42 -45.65
CA LEU A 421 -9.92 -0.73 -46.39
C LEU A 421 -10.67 -1.63 -47.39
N ASP A 422 -10.01 -2.68 -47.88
CA ASP A 422 -10.59 -3.68 -48.80
C ASP A 422 -11.28 -4.86 -48.05
N THR A 423 -11.53 -4.75 -46.74
CA THR A 423 -12.22 -5.81 -45.99
C THR A 423 -13.69 -6.00 -46.42
N PRO A 424 -14.16 -7.25 -46.59
CA PRO A 424 -15.54 -7.51 -47.01
C PRO A 424 -16.55 -7.22 -45.90
N GLU A 425 -17.76 -6.77 -46.26
CA GLU A 425 -18.90 -6.66 -45.33
C GLU A 425 -19.56 -8.04 -45.11
N PRO A 426 -19.95 -8.42 -43.88
CA PRO A 426 -19.78 -7.68 -42.62
C PRO A 426 -18.34 -7.76 -42.09
N PHE A 427 -17.88 -6.67 -41.46
CA PHE A 427 -16.52 -6.58 -40.93
C PHE A 427 -16.44 -7.23 -39.54
N ASP A 428 -15.97 -8.48 -39.46
CA ASP A 428 -15.77 -9.19 -38.19
C ASP A 428 -14.36 -8.85 -37.63
N GLY A 429 -14.29 -7.75 -36.90
CA GLY A 429 -13.03 -7.16 -36.42
C GLY A 429 -12.39 -7.90 -35.24
N PRO A 430 -11.10 -7.62 -34.96
CA PRO A 430 -10.43 -8.19 -33.79
C PRO A 430 -11.12 -7.72 -32.50
N ARG A 431 -11.40 -8.63 -31.59
CA ARG A 431 -11.93 -8.32 -30.25
C ARG A 431 -10.89 -8.66 -29.19
N VAL A 432 -10.48 -7.66 -28.41
CA VAL A 432 -9.42 -7.77 -27.41
C VAL A 432 -10.05 -7.68 -26.02
N PHE A 433 -10.07 -8.82 -25.32
CA PHE A 433 -10.58 -8.92 -23.95
C PHE A 433 -9.44 -9.07 -22.93
N MET A 434 -9.70 -8.68 -21.69
CA MET A 434 -8.86 -8.98 -20.54
C MET A 434 -9.67 -9.66 -19.43
N GLU A 435 -9.14 -10.73 -18.84
CA GLU A 435 -9.77 -11.46 -17.74
C GLU A 435 -9.50 -10.76 -16.39
N LEU A 436 -10.56 -10.47 -15.63
CA LEU A 436 -10.45 -10.06 -14.23
C LEU A 436 -9.94 -11.23 -13.39
N PHE A 437 -8.78 -11.07 -12.74
CA PHE A 437 -8.19 -12.09 -11.89
C PHE A 437 -8.02 -11.67 -10.43
N ALA A 438 -8.08 -10.38 -10.10
CA ALA A 438 -8.15 -9.93 -8.71
C ALA A 438 -8.92 -8.61 -8.54
N VAL A 439 -9.47 -8.39 -7.34
CA VAL A 439 -10.04 -7.13 -6.88
C VAL A 439 -9.54 -6.87 -5.46
N LEU A 440 -8.82 -5.76 -5.26
CA LEU A 440 -8.53 -5.23 -3.92
C LEU A 440 -9.72 -4.42 -3.44
N CYS A 441 -10.07 -4.55 -2.16
CA CYS A 441 -11.18 -3.85 -1.53
C CYS A 441 -10.76 -3.14 -0.23
N ILE A 442 -11.20 -1.89 -0.03
CA ILE A 442 -11.06 -1.13 1.22
C ILE A 442 -12.41 -0.52 1.63
N GLU A 443 -12.80 -0.78 2.89
CA GLU A 443 -14.01 -0.19 3.48
C GLU A 443 -13.69 1.16 4.14
N THR A 444 -12.67 1.21 5.01
CA THR A 444 -12.21 2.42 5.72
C THR A 444 -10.68 2.51 5.81
N SER A 445 -10.03 1.49 6.39
CA SER A 445 -8.59 1.44 6.65
C SER A 445 -8.06 0.00 6.73
N HIS A 446 -8.61 -0.90 5.90
CA HIS A 446 -8.18 -2.30 5.85
C HIS A 446 -8.43 -2.90 4.45
N TYR A 447 -7.32 -3.17 3.76
CA TYR A 447 -7.29 -3.77 2.43
C TYR A 447 -7.41 -5.31 2.52
N VAL A 448 -8.27 -5.85 1.66
CA VAL A 448 -8.49 -7.30 1.49
C VAL A 448 -8.52 -7.62 0.00
N ALA A 449 -8.24 -8.86 -0.39
CA ALA A 449 -8.18 -9.27 -1.80
C ALA A 449 -9.21 -10.35 -2.13
N PHE A 450 -9.95 -10.16 -3.22
CA PHE A 450 -10.62 -11.23 -3.95
C PHE A 450 -9.71 -11.66 -5.10
N VAL A 451 -9.37 -12.95 -5.22
CA VAL A 451 -8.44 -13.44 -6.25
C VAL A 451 -8.98 -14.70 -6.91
N LYS A 452 -8.84 -14.79 -8.23
CA LYS A 452 -9.20 -15.95 -9.07
C LYS A 452 -8.08 -16.99 -9.00
N THR A 453 -8.42 -18.23 -8.65
CA THR A 453 -7.45 -19.22 -8.15
C THR A 453 -6.95 -20.21 -9.20
N GLY A 454 -7.13 -19.87 -10.48
CA GLY A 454 -6.74 -20.69 -11.63
C GLY A 454 -6.90 -19.94 -12.95
N VAL A 455 -7.01 -20.71 -14.05
CA VAL A 455 -7.12 -20.22 -15.43
C VAL A 455 -8.47 -20.61 -16.03
N GLY A 456 -9.08 -19.72 -16.81
CA GLY A 456 -10.35 -19.96 -17.51
C GLY A 456 -11.57 -19.45 -16.76
N HIS A 457 -12.68 -19.26 -17.48
CA HIS A 457 -13.86 -18.55 -16.98
C HIS A 457 -14.40 -19.08 -15.65
N ASP A 458 -14.62 -20.40 -15.55
CA ASP A 458 -15.13 -21.11 -14.36
C ASP A 458 -14.17 -21.23 -13.17
N ALA A 459 -12.91 -20.76 -13.26
CA ALA A 459 -11.95 -20.98 -12.18
C ALA A 459 -12.42 -20.32 -10.86
N PRO A 460 -12.43 -21.06 -9.73
CA PRO A 460 -13.01 -20.59 -8.48
C PRO A 460 -12.18 -19.44 -7.87
N TRP A 461 -12.83 -18.63 -7.03
CA TRP A 461 -12.18 -17.51 -6.36
C TRP A 461 -11.86 -17.83 -4.90
N CYS A 462 -11.03 -16.98 -4.28
CA CYS A 462 -10.94 -16.87 -2.84
C CYS A 462 -11.04 -15.40 -2.39
N PHE A 463 -11.47 -15.22 -1.15
CA PHE A 463 -11.25 -14.01 -0.37
C PHE A 463 -10.03 -14.21 0.53
N PHE A 464 -9.18 -13.20 0.65
CA PHE A 464 -7.99 -13.19 1.50
C PHE A 464 -7.97 -11.93 2.37
N ASP A 465 -7.72 -12.14 3.66
CA ASP A 465 -7.53 -11.09 4.66
C ASP A 465 -6.29 -11.43 5.50
N SER A 466 -5.33 -10.48 5.57
CA SER A 466 -4.05 -10.67 6.26
C SER A 466 -4.14 -10.54 7.79
N MET A 467 -5.28 -10.05 8.29
CA MET A 467 -5.54 -9.78 9.72
C MET A 467 -6.92 -10.28 10.18
N ALA A 468 -7.42 -11.35 9.55
CA ALA A 468 -8.76 -11.92 9.75
C ALA A 468 -9.10 -12.29 11.21
N ASP A 469 -8.08 -12.66 12.00
CA ASP A 469 -8.19 -13.07 13.40
C ASP A 469 -6.90 -12.67 14.14
N ARG A 470 -6.90 -12.66 15.48
CA ARG A 470 -5.72 -12.29 16.31
C ARG A 470 -5.60 -13.17 17.54
N LYS A 471 -4.39 -13.70 17.75
CA LYS A 471 -4.03 -14.51 18.92
C LYS A 471 -3.12 -13.73 19.85
N GLY A 472 -3.64 -13.44 21.05
CA GLY A 472 -2.94 -12.68 22.09
C GLY A 472 -3.11 -11.16 21.99
N GLU A 473 -2.75 -10.48 23.08
CA GLU A 473 -2.96 -9.04 23.27
C GLU A 473 -1.75 -8.22 22.77
N ARG A 474 -0.98 -7.56 23.65
CA ARG A 474 0.17 -6.70 23.28
C ARG A 474 1.23 -7.47 22.49
N ASN A 475 1.66 -8.64 22.98
CA ASN A 475 2.61 -9.52 22.29
C ASN A 475 1.90 -10.49 21.31
N GLY A 476 0.65 -10.20 20.94
CA GLY A 476 -0.14 -11.04 20.05
C GLY A 476 0.21 -10.88 18.57
N TYR A 477 -0.16 -11.88 17.78
CA TYR A 477 0.02 -11.91 16.34
C TYR A 477 -1.31 -12.08 15.61
N ASN A 478 -1.39 -11.49 14.42
CA ASN A 478 -2.53 -11.66 13.54
C ASN A 478 -2.45 -13.03 12.83
N ILE A 479 -3.60 -13.59 12.50
CA ILE A 479 -3.77 -14.85 11.78
C ILE A 479 -4.42 -14.51 10.44
N PRO A 480 -3.75 -14.74 9.31
CA PRO A 480 -4.33 -14.53 7.99
C PRO A 480 -5.23 -15.70 7.59
N GLU A 481 -6.24 -15.44 6.75
CA GLU A 481 -7.21 -16.44 6.31
C GLU A 481 -7.50 -16.34 4.81
N ILE A 482 -7.57 -17.50 4.14
CA ILE A 482 -8.01 -17.63 2.74
C ILE A 482 -9.33 -18.41 2.70
N VAL A 483 -10.44 -17.73 2.39
CA VAL A 483 -11.77 -18.33 2.30
C VAL A 483 -12.10 -18.68 0.84
N PRO A 484 -12.47 -19.94 0.53
CA PRO A 484 -12.87 -20.33 -0.83
C PRO A 484 -14.25 -19.73 -1.20
N LEU A 485 -14.35 -19.10 -2.37
CA LEU A 485 -15.57 -18.50 -2.92
C LEU A 485 -15.85 -19.05 -4.34
N PRO A 486 -16.20 -20.33 -4.50
CA PRO A 486 -16.42 -20.93 -5.82
C PRO A 486 -17.58 -20.29 -6.59
N GLU A 487 -18.62 -19.83 -5.89
CA GLU A 487 -19.80 -19.20 -6.49
C GLU A 487 -19.53 -17.81 -7.09
N LEU A 488 -18.38 -17.19 -6.80
CA LEU A 488 -18.17 -15.77 -7.11
C LEU A 488 -18.15 -15.48 -8.62
N GLY A 489 -17.60 -16.37 -9.44
CA GLY A 489 -17.62 -16.23 -10.90
C GLY A 489 -19.05 -16.20 -11.46
N ALA A 490 -19.93 -17.06 -10.94
CA ALA A 490 -21.34 -17.09 -11.31
C ALA A 490 -22.12 -15.87 -10.78
N CYS A 491 -21.69 -15.28 -9.66
CA CYS A 491 -22.19 -13.99 -9.19
C CYS A 491 -21.85 -12.87 -10.19
N LEU A 492 -20.58 -12.74 -10.60
CA LEU A 492 -20.13 -11.58 -11.37
C LEU A 492 -20.65 -11.59 -12.82
N ALA A 493 -21.04 -12.76 -13.33
CA ALA A 493 -21.74 -12.89 -14.61
C ALA A 493 -23.20 -12.40 -14.60
N ARG A 494 -23.78 -12.04 -13.43
CA ARG A 494 -25.21 -11.68 -13.32
C ARG A 494 -25.49 -10.59 -12.28
N GLU A 495 -26.05 -9.47 -12.72
CA GLU A 495 -26.53 -8.42 -11.81
C GLU A 495 -27.46 -8.95 -10.72
N GLY A 496 -27.24 -8.49 -9.48
CA GLY A 496 -27.99 -8.91 -8.30
C GLY A 496 -27.87 -10.40 -7.95
N ALA A 497 -26.93 -11.17 -8.50
CA ALA A 497 -26.68 -12.55 -8.08
C ALA A 497 -25.83 -12.60 -6.79
N CYS A 498 -24.77 -11.79 -6.70
CA CYS A 498 -23.87 -11.77 -5.53
C CYS A 498 -24.58 -11.52 -4.19
N GLU A 499 -25.53 -10.60 -4.15
CA GLU A 499 -26.28 -10.25 -2.93
C GLU A 499 -27.18 -11.40 -2.42
N ARG A 500 -27.45 -12.41 -3.26
CA ARG A 500 -28.20 -13.62 -2.93
C ARG A 500 -27.32 -14.83 -2.64
N GLN A 501 -26.19 -14.97 -3.34
CA GLN A 501 -25.26 -16.10 -3.23
C GLN A 501 -24.22 -15.90 -2.13
N LEU A 502 -23.60 -14.72 -2.08
CA LEU A 502 -22.47 -14.40 -1.21
C LEU A 502 -22.75 -13.17 -0.31
N PRO A 503 -23.86 -13.11 0.46
CA PRO A 503 -24.29 -11.90 1.17
C PRO A 503 -23.27 -11.35 2.17
N ALA A 504 -22.38 -12.18 2.72
CA ALA A 504 -21.30 -11.75 3.62
C ALA A 504 -20.16 -11.00 2.88
N TYR A 505 -19.93 -11.31 1.60
CA TYR A 505 -18.79 -10.81 0.82
C TYR A 505 -19.21 -9.83 -0.29
N SER A 506 -20.46 -9.89 -0.75
CA SER A 506 -20.98 -9.05 -1.83
C SER A 506 -20.90 -7.56 -1.51
N LYS A 507 -21.10 -7.15 -0.25
CA LYS A 507 -20.89 -5.77 0.18
C LYS A 507 -19.45 -5.33 -0.06
N ARG A 508 -18.46 -6.09 0.42
CA ARG A 508 -17.04 -5.71 0.27
C ARG A 508 -16.62 -5.73 -1.20
N LEU A 509 -17.06 -6.70 -2.00
CA LEU A 509 -16.71 -6.71 -3.41
C LEU A 509 -17.35 -5.57 -4.20
N LEU A 510 -18.65 -5.31 -4.02
CA LEU A 510 -19.39 -4.33 -4.85
C LEU A 510 -19.26 -2.89 -4.34
N SER A 511 -19.23 -2.66 -3.02
CA SER A 511 -19.09 -1.32 -2.43
C SER A 511 -17.66 -0.96 -2.02
N ASP A 512 -16.78 -1.93 -1.76
CA ASP A 512 -15.43 -1.66 -1.26
C ASP A 512 -14.32 -1.84 -2.30
N ALA A 513 -14.62 -2.27 -3.54
CA ALA A 513 -13.66 -2.32 -4.66
C ALA A 513 -12.81 -1.04 -4.79
N TYR A 514 -11.49 -1.22 -4.72
CA TYR A 514 -10.46 -0.19 -4.82
C TYR A 514 -9.70 -0.28 -6.14
N MET A 515 -9.08 -1.44 -6.42
CA MET A 515 -8.38 -1.73 -7.67
C MET A 515 -8.90 -3.04 -8.26
N CYS A 516 -9.18 -3.04 -9.56
CA CYS A 516 -9.49 -4.24 -10.34
C CYS A 516 -8.29 -4.61 -11.21
N PHE A 517 -7.85 -5.86 -11.17
CA PHE A 517 -6.66 -6.36 -11.87
C PHE A 517 -7.09 -7.27 -13.02
N TYR A 518 -6.73 -6.87 -14.23
CA TYR A 518 -7.06 -7.54 -15.48
C TYR A 518 -5.79 -8.07 -16.16
N ARG A 519 -5.87 -9.26 -16.78
CA ARG A 519 -4.77 -9.86 -17.55
C ARG A 519 -5.20 -10.24 -18.95
N ASN A 520 -4.31 -10.09 -19.93
CA ASN A 520 -4.45 -10.70 -21.25
C ASN A 520 -3.56 -11.95 -21.31
N HIS A 521 -4.17 -13.14 -21.47
CA HIS A 521 -3.43 -14.41 -21.45
C HIS A 521 -2.49 -14.58 -22.65
N ASP A 522 -2.87 -14.08 -23.82
CA ASP A 522 -2.08 -14.23 -25.04
C ASP A 522 -0.80 -13.40 -24.96
N VAL A 523 -0.90 -12.13 -24.56
CA VAL A 523 0.25 -11.22 -24.41
C VAL A 523 1.13 -11.61 -23.22
N ALA A 524 0.55 -12.09 -22.12
CA ALA A 524 1.29 -12.49 -20.91
C ALA A 524 2.08 -13.80 -21.03
N MET A 525 2.13 -14.44 -22.22
CA MET A 525 3.07 -15.52 -22.53
C MET A 525 4.32 -15.05 -23.29
N TYR A 526 4.38 -13.77 -23.72
CA TYR A 526 5.48 -13.21 -24.52
C TYR A 526 6.26 -12.07 -23.82
N ARG A 527 5.96 -11.78 -22.55
CA ARG A 527 6.75 -10.93 -21.65
C ARG A 527 7.14 -11.72 -20.40
#